data_AF-A0A848KTH5-F1
#
_entry.id   AF-A0A848KTH5-F1
#
_cell.length_a   1.000
_cell.length_b   1.000
_cell.length_c   1.000
_cell.angle_alpha   90.00
_cell.angle_beta   90.00
_cell.angle_gamma   90.00
#
_symmetry.space_group_name_H-M   'P 1'
#
loop_
_entity.id
_entity.type
_entity.pdbx_description
1 polymer ?
#
loop_
_entity_poly.entity_id
_entity_poly.type
_entity_poly.pdbx_seq_one_letter_code
_entity_poly.pdbx_strand_id
1 'polypeptide(L)'
;MTLIKYDFASLERLTTDLGSQFQRLETLASDLKRQVTALGDNWQSAQGATSYQTAQATWDRVFTEARGNLTSLKTAVHNASTNMSSTDQAVARNFSV
;
A
#
# COMPACT_ATOMS: atom_id res chain seq x y z
N MET A 1 -9.89 -8.86 -33.74
CA MET A 1 -10.20 -8.35 -32.39
C MET A 1 -8.91 -8.35 -31.58
N THR A 2 -8.34 -7.18 -31.28
CA THR A 2 -7.22 -7.07 -30.34
C THR A 2 -7.79 -7.21 -28.93
N LEU A 3 -7.72 -8.42 -28.38
CA LEU A 3 -7.93 -8.66 -26.96
C LEU A 3 -6.96 -7.72 -26.24
N ILE A 4 -7.44 -6.69 -25.54
CA ILE A 4 -6.55 -5.88 -24.73
C ILE A 4 -6.03 -6.81 -23.64
N LYS A 5 -4.83 -7.33 -23.86
CA LYS A 5 -4.16 -8.28 -22.97
C LYS A 5 -3.62 -7.48 -21.79
N TYR A 6 -4.51 -7.02 -20.92
CA TYR A 6 -4.13 -6.43 -19.65
C TYR A 6 -3.50 -7.54 -18.80
N ASP A 7 -2.25 -7.35 -18.40
CA ASP A 7 -1.54 -8.29 -17.53
C ASP A 7 -1.98 -8.08 -16.07
N PHE A 8 -3.21 -8.48 -15.76
CA PHE A 8 -3.77 -8.43 -14.40
C PHE A 8 -2.90 -9.21 -13.40
N ALA A 9 -2.24 -10.29 -13.84
CA ALA A 9 -1.31 -11.04 -13.02
C ALA A 9 -0.06 -10.20 -12.66
N SER A 10 0.44 -9.37 -13.58
CA SER A 10 1.49 -8.38 -13.27
C SER A 10 1.00 -7.30 -12.30
N LEU A 11 -0.22 -6.80 -12.44
CA LEU A 11 -0.79 -5.80 -11.53
C LEU A 11 -1.02 -6.36 -10.11
N GLU A 12 -1.49 -7.60 -10.01
CA GLU A 12 -1.68 -8.30 -8.74
C GLU A 12 -0.34 -8.57 -8.03
N ARG A 13 0.70 -8.97 -8.79
CA ARG A 13 2.06 -9.08 -8.28
C ARG A 13 2.58 -7.74 -7.78
N LEU A 14 2.46 -6.69 -8.60
CA LEU A 14 2.92 -5.34 -8.23
C LEU A 14 2.26 -4.83 -6.95
N THR A 15 0.94 -5.01 -6.80
CA THR A 15 0.21 -4.61 -5.59
C THR A 15 0.60 -5.43 -4.36
N THR A 16 0.92 -6.72 -4.53
CA THR A 16 1.43 -7.60 -3.47
C THR A 16 2.84 -7.19 -3.03
N ASP A 17 3.73 -6.90 -3.99
CA ASP A 17 5.09 -6.44 -3.73
C ASP A 17 5.07 -5.09 -3.01
N LEU A 18 4.21 -4.17 -3.45
CA LEU A 18 4.01 -2.87 -2.81
C LEU A 18 3.52 -3.04 -1.37
N GLY A 19 2.58 -3.97 -1.12
CA GLY A 19 2.16 -4.32 0.24
C GLY A 19 3.30 -4.80 1.14
N SER A 20 4.18 -5.64 0.59
CA SER A 20 5.36 -6.16 1.30
C SER A 20 6.38 -5.05 1.61
N GLN A 21 6.58 -4.11 0.68
CA GLN A 21 7.44 -2.94 0.90
C GLN A 21 6.86 -2.02 1.99
N PHE A 22 5.54 -1.82 2.03
CA PHE A 22 4.88 -1.06 3.09
C PHE A 22 5.06 -1.71 4.46
N GLN A 23 4.95 -3.04 4.58
CA GLN A 23 5.21 -3.74 5.85
C GLN A 23 6.65 -3.57 6.34
N ARG A 24 7.63 -3.61 5.42
CA ARG A 24 9.03 -3.33 5.75
C ARG A 24 9.21 -1.89 6.23
N LEU A 25 8.57 -0.93 5.54
CA LEU A 25 8.60 0.48 5.93
C LEU A 25 7.95 0.71 7.30
N GLU A 26 6.85 0.03 7.62
CA GLU A 26 6.19 0.05 8.94
C GLU A 26 7.14 -0.42 10.05
N THR A 27 7.87 -1.50 9.78
CA THR A 27 8.85 -2.05 10.72
C THR A 27 9.98 -1.07 10.98
N LEU A 28 10.58 -0.51 9.91
CA LEU A 28 11.66 0.48 10.03
C LEU A 28 11.21 1.75 10.75
N ALA A 29 10.00 2.24 10.46
CA ALA A 29 9.43 3.40 11.15
C ALA A 29 9.20 3.13 12.63
N SER A 30 8.71 1.93 12.97
CA SER A 30 8.52 1.50 14.37
C SER A 30 9.85 1.38 15.11
N ASP A 31 10.89 0.88 14.44
CA ASP A 31 12.24 0.79 14.99
C ASP A 31 12.82 2.18 15.28
N LEU A 32 12.70 3.11 14.33
CA LEU A 32 13.10 4.50 14.52
C LEU A 32 12.35 5.13 15.70
N LYS A 33 11.03 4.95 15.77
CA LYS A 33 10.19 5.47 16.86
C LYS A 33 10.64 4.94 18.22
N ARG A 34 10.99 3.65 18.31
CA ARG A 34 11.52 3.04 19.54
C ARG A 34 12.88 3.63 19.92
N GLN A 35 13.79 3.76 18.96
CA GLN A 35 15.12 4.32 19.21
C GLN A 35 15.04 5.77 19.69
N VAL A 36 14.20 6.58 19.06
CA VAL A 36 14.05 7.99 19.44
C VAL A 36 13.30 8.15 20.76
N THR A 37 12.31 7.29 21.03
CA THR A 37 11.63 7.29 22.34
C THR A 37 12.59 6.88 23.47
N ALA A 38 13.50 5.95 23.21
CA ALA A 38 14.55 5.56 24.16
C ALA A 38 15.54 6.71 24.46
N LEU A 39 15.63 7.72 23.60
CA LEU A 39 16.39 8.93 23.92
C LEU A 39 15.73 9.73 25.07
N GLY A 40 14.43 9.57 25.34
CA GLY A 40 13.78 9.97 26.60
C GLY A 40 14.18 11.35 27.14
N ASP A 41 14.78 11.39 28.34
CA ASP A 41 15.28 12.61 28.97
C ASP A 41 16.62 13.12 28.41
N ASN A 42 17.27 12.37 27.50
CA ASN A 42 18.52 12.77 26.84
C ASN A 42 18.31 13.73 25.67
N TRP A 43 17.07 14.15 25.41
CA TRP A 43 16.83 15.26 24.49
C TRP A 43 17.46 16.53 25.07
N GLN A 44 18.65 16.87 24.56
CA GLN A 44 19.37 18.09 24.95
C GLN A 44 18.57 19.38 24.72
N SER A 45 17.52 19.32 23.87
CA SER A 45 16.62 20.43 23.59
C SER A 45 15.15 19.97 23.58
N ALA A 46 14.32 20.59 24.43
CA ALA A 46 12.87 20.43 24.42
C ALA A 46 12.23 20.84 23.07
N GLN A 47 12.88 21.77 22.36
CA GLN A 47 12.47 22.17 21.01
C GLN A 47 12.64 21.01 20.02
N GLY A 48 13.76 20.30 20.11
CA GLY A 48 14.03 19.13 19.27
C GLY A 48 13.00 18.02 19.50
N ALA A 49 12.66 17.76 20.77
CA ALA A 49 11.68 16.73 21.13
C ALA A 49 10.31 17.04 20.50
N THR A 50 9.87 18.29 20.60
CA THR A 50 8.62 18.78 20.01
C THR A 50 8.63 18.68 18.48
N SER A 51 9.73 19.08 17.83
CA SER A 51 9.88 18.98 16.37
C SER A 51 9.82 17.53 15.89
N TYR A 52 10.46 16.61 16.60
CA TYR A 52 10.40 15.19 16.29
C TYR A 52 8.99 14.62 16.49
N GLN A 53 8.32 14.94 17.60
CA GLN A 53 6.94 14.50 17.83
C GLN A 53 6.00 14.96 16.70
N THR A 54 6.18 16.19 16.22
CA THR A 54 5.41 16.74 15.09
C THR A 54 5.69 15.99 13.79
N ALA A 55 6.97 15.70 13.51
CA ALA A 55 7.38 14.92 12.36
C ALA A 55 6.83 13.47 12.43
N GLN A 56 6.88 12.85 13.60
CA GLN A 56 6.36 11.50 13.84
C GLN A 56 4.84 11.44 13.63
N ALA A 57 4.09 12.41 14.15
CA ALA A 57 2.64 12.49 13.92
C ALA A 57 2.30 12.65 12.44
N THR A 58 3.09 13.47 11.72
CA THR A 58 2.94 13.65 10.27
C THR A 58 3.23 12.36 9.52
N TRP A 59 4.31 11.66 9.89
CA TRP A 59 4.66 10.36 9.33
C TRP A 59 3.54 9.33 9.55
N ASP A 60 3.07 9.17 10.79
CA ASP A 60 2.01 8.21 11.14
C ASP A 60 0.73 8.48 10.33
N ARG A 61 0.38 9.75 10.13
CA ARG A 61 -0.77 10.17 9.30
C ARG A 61 -0.59 9.79 7.82
N VAL A 62 0.52 10.21 7.21
CA VAL A 62 0.80 9.97 5.78
C VAL A 62 0.92 8.48 5.49
N PHE A 63 1.54 7.72 6.40
CA PHE A 63 1.68 6.28 6.28
C PHE A 63 0.32 5.58 6.29
N THR A 64 -0.57 5.97 7.21
CA THR A 64 -1.94 5.44 7.29
C THR A 64 -2.74 5.75 6.02
N GLU A 65 -2.65 6.98 5.53
CA GLU A 65 -3.30 7.41 4.30
C GLU A 65 -2.81 6.62 3.09
N ALA A 66 -1.49 6.46 2.95
CA ALA A 66 -0.88 5.69 1.88
C ALA A 66 -1.27 4.20 1.92
N ARG A 67 -1.35 3.60 3.12
CA ARG A 67 -1.85 2.23 3.30
C ARG A 67 -3.32 2.09 2.90
N GLY A 68 -4.15 3.08 3.22
CA GLY A 68 -5.53 3.15 2.77
C GLY A 68 -5.64 3.18 1.25
N ASN A 69 -4.88 4.05 0.61
CA ASN A 69 -4.83 4.17 -0.85
C ASN A 69 -4.36 2.88 -1.52
N LEU A 70 -3.33 2.23 -0.97
CA LEU A 70 -2.85 0.94 -1.47
C LEU A 70 -3.92 -0.16 -1.37
N THR A 71 -4.64 -0.20 -0.25
CA THR A 71 -5.74 -1.16 -0.04
C THR A 71 -6.86 -0.93 -1.05
N SER A 72 -7.25 0.33 -1.27
CA SER A 72 -8.25 0.71 -2.27
C SER A 72 -7.81 0.33 -3.69
N LEU A 73 -6.54 0.57 -4.03
CA LEU A 73 -5.96 0.19 -5.32
C LEU A 73 -6.00 -1.33 -5.52
N LYS A 74 -5.60 -2.12 -4.51
CA LYS A 74 -5.66 -3.58 -4.56
C LYS A 74 -7.08 -4.09 -4.82
N THR A 75 -8.07 -3.53 -4.12
CA THR A 75 -9.49 -3.87 -4.32
C THR A 75 -9.95 -3.50 -5.74
N ALA A 76 -9.58 -2.33 -6.25
CA ALA A 76 -9.95 -1.89 -7.59
C ALA A 76 -9.36 -2.82 -8.68
N VAL A 77 -8.08 -3.20 -8.54
CA VAL A 77 -7.41 -4.13 -9.45
C VAL A 77 -8.08 -5.51 -9.42
N HIS A 78 -8.40 -6.03 -8.23
CA HIS A 78 -9.07 -7.31 -8.08
C HIS A 78 -10.48 -7.33 -8.69
N ASN A 79 -11.26 -6.27 -8.45
CA ASN A 79 -12.60 -6.13 -9.02
C ASN A 79 -12.56 -6.05 -10.54
N ALA A 80 -11.60 -5.29 -11.11
CA ALA A 80 -11.41 -5.20 -12.54
C ALA A 80 -11.07 -6.56 -13.17
N SER A 81 -10.16 -7.33 -12.54
CA SER A 81 -9.80 -8.68 -12.99
C SER A 81 -11.01 -9.63 -12.98
N THR A 82 -11.80 -9.60 -11.90
CA THR A 82 -12.99 -10.47 -11.76
C THR A 82 -14.08 -10.14 -12.78
N ASN A 83 -14.38 -8.85 -12.94
CA ASN A 83 -15.38 -8.40 -13.92
C ASN A 83 -14.98 -8.79 -15.34
N MET A 84 -13.73 -8.57 -15.73
CA MET A 84 -13.23 -8.91 -17.06
C MET A 84 -13.27 -10.41 -17.31
N SER A 85 -12.83 -11.23 -16.33
CA SER A 85 -12.90 -12.69 -16.43
C SER A 85 -14.33 -13.19 -16.61
N SER A 86 -15.30 -12.60 -15.89
CA SER A 86 -16.72 -12.93 -16.04
C SER A 86 -17.26 -12.55 -17.42
N THR A 87 -16.87 -11.38 -17.95
CA THR A 87 -17.26 -10.94 -19.30
C THR A 87 -16.67 -11.84 -20.37
N ASP A 88 -15.38 -12.18 -20.28
CA ASP A 88 -14.71 -13.07 -21.24
C ASP A 88 -15.35 -14.47 -21.25
N GLN A 89 -15.72 -15.01 -20.08
CA GLN A 89 -16.43 -16.29 -20.00
C GLN A 89 -17.82 -16.23 -20.62
N ALA A 90 -18.57 -15.14 -20.40
CA ALA A 90 -19.89 -14.96 -20.98
C ALA A 90 -19.82 -14.81 -22.51
N VAL A 91 -18.85 -14.04 -23.00
CA VAL A 91 -18.55 -13.88 -24.43
C VAL A 91 -18.15 -15.22 -25.04
N ALA A 92 -17.21 -15.94 -24.45
CA ALA A 92 -16.76 -17.24 -24.95
C ALA A 92 -17.91 -18.24 -25.08
N ARG A 93 -18.83 -18.30 -24.10
CA ARG A 93 -20.03 -19.15 -24.16
C ARG A 93 -20.97 -18.78 -25.30
N ASN A 94 -21.13 -17.48 -25.58
CA ASN A 94 -22.00 -17.00 -26.66
C ASN A 94 -21.41 -17.21 -28.06
N PHE A 95 -20.07 -17.27 -28.18
CA PHE A 95 -19.38 -17.51 -29.46
C PHE A 95 -19.02 -18.99 -29.70
N SER A 96 -19.28 -19.88 -28.73
CA SER A 96 -19.11 -21.34 -28.87
C SER A 96 -20.38 -22.07 -29.34
N VAL A 97 -21.39 -21.35 -29.83
CA VAL A 97 -22.60 -21.87 -30.48
C VAL A 97 -22.55 -21.62 -31.97
#